data_AF-A0A378QDN4-F1
#
_entry.id   AF-A0A378QDN4-F1
#
_cell.length_a   1.000
_cell.length_b   1.000
_cell.length_c   1.000
_cell.angle_alpha   90.00
_cell.angle_beta   90.00
_cell.angle_gamma   90.00
#
_symmetry.space_group_name_H-M   'P 1'
#
loop_
_entity.id
_entity.type
_entity.pdbx_description
1 polymer ?
#
loop_
_entity_poly.entity_id
_entity_poly.type
_entity_poly.pdbx_seq_one_letter_code
_entity_poly.pdbx_strand_id
1 'polypeptide(L)'
;MVHQLSTKLKQSTDEYKIADQQYQNLSDIIKELNNKERSIILLKDMAFDDIDVISLSNTLNNLNRHYQKLTKPDGNLAKLNRQIDDLAHEINNQENLITDIMVELKENEKDIKKYTQEIDKINHFFNNINMKEIITHKNFIALKEYCPPINKDNIHNIDKERLASYEKLNHQKDDYQRQKNEYEKSIVSQMGKAKNADTGSLSECGTQMIDLPEYLTRLDYLESEGLPIQEKKFNEYLVSSSTDSVGQLLKAIEYQVGNIKERIDKLNHVLKSVDFDKNKYLRLNTKPVIHQSLLEFEQAKKKLEGFYLNIKTDNTEGHYLALKQLIDLLSQAVDKKHTLSARSLLDARFRLQFSISVISRMDDTELSSFVGSQRGSGGEKEIIASYVLTASLSYALNPKGMSLPTFSTIILDEAFSKSSQVVAGRIVNAIWAFGLHPLFVTPNKEMRLLRQYTKSVILVHRLGKYASIQSYSWERLQQEADKINQEKQS
;
A
#
# COMPACT_ATOMS: atom_id res chain seq x y z
N MET A 1 -10.38 -143.16 23.23
CA MET A 1 -9.23 -144.06 23.43
C MET A 1 -7.89 -143.59 22.83
N VAL A 2 -7.76 -142.50 22.08
CA VAL A 2 -6.40 -141.95 21.77
C VAL A 2 -6.36 -140.45 21.93
N HIS A 3 -7.38 -139.75 21.40
CA HIS A 3 -7.39 -138.30 21.45
C HIS A 3 -7.37 -137.79 22.88
N GLN A 4 -8.26 -138.27 23.73
CA GLN A 4 -8.31 -137.69 25.07
C GLN A 4 -7.36 -138.37 26.07
N LEU A 5 -6.73 -139.48 25.67
CA LEU A 5 -5.48 -139.95 26.27
C LEU A 5 -4.36 -138.89 26.14
N SER A 6 -4.40 -137.97 25.17
CA SER A 6 -3.54 -136.76 25.16
C SER A 6 -4.00 -135.69 26.16
N THR A 7 -5.31 -135.52 26.41
CA THR A 7 -5.80 -134.60 27.45
C THR A 7 -5.42 -135.06 28.85
N LYS A 8 -5.49 -136.37 29.14
CA LYS A 8 -4.98 -136.88 30.42
C LYS A 8 -3.45 -136.87 30.47
N LEU A 9 -2.74 -137.12 29.35
CA LEU A 9 -1.28 -136.99 29.31
C LEU A 9 -0.81 -135.55 29.56
N LYS A 10 -1.49 -134.53 29.00
CA LYS A 10 -1.16 -133.12 29.24
C LYS A 10 -1.38 -132.71 30.70
N GLN A 11 -2.52 -133.08 31.29
CA GLN A 11 -2.76 -132.88 32.72
C GLN A 11 -1.69 -133.57 33.57
N SER A 12 -1.33 -134.80 33.22
CA SER A 12 -0.29 -135.55 33.93
C SER A 12 1.12 -134.94 33.75
N THR A 13 1.43 -134.34 32.60
CA THR A 13 2.73 -133.66 32.40
C THR A 13 2.82 -132.32 33.11
N ASP A 14 1.71 -131.57 33.22
CA ASP A 14 1.70 -130.30 33.94
C ASP A 14 1.75 -130.53 35.46
N GLU A 15 1.01 -131.53 35.97
CA GLU A 15 1.14 -131.97 37.37
C GLU A 15 2.55 -132.48 37.68
N TYR A 16 3.17 -133.23 36.75
CA TYR A 16 4.56 -133.67 36.92
C TYR A 16 5.54 -132.50 36.94
N LYS A 17 5.40 -131.48 36.09
CA LYS A 17 6.28 -130.30 36.12
C LYS A 17 6.18 -129.52 37.42
N ILE A 18 4.96 -129.36 37.96
CA ILE A 18 4.76 -128.67 39.24
C ILE A 18 5.37 -129.50 40.38
N ALA A 19 5.15 -130.82 40.39
CA ALA A 19 5.73 -131.71 41.39
C ALA A 19 7.26 -131.77 41.29
N ASP A 20 7.84 -131.75 40.09
CA ASP A 20 9.29 -131.77 39.85
C ASP A 20 9.93 -130.43 40.26
N GLN A 21 9.28 -129.29 40.02
CA GLN A 21 9.71 -128.00 40.57
C GLN A 21 9.66 -127.98 42.11
N GLN A 22 8.62 -128.55 42.72
CA GLN A 22 8.55 -128.67 44.17
C GLN A 22 9.61 -129.63 44.72
N TYR A 23 9.90 -130.72 44.03
CA TYR A 23 10.96 -131.66 44.40
C TYR A 23 12.35 -131.04 44.27
N GLN A 24 12.64 -130.28 43.21
CA GLN A 24 13.91 -129.56 43.06
C GLN A 24 14.08 -128.52 44.19
N ASN A 25 13.05 -127.71 44.49
CA ASN A 25 13.12 -126.76 45.61
C ASN A 25 13.30 -127.47 46.96
N LEU A 26 12.60 -128.58 47.22
CA LEU A 26 12.76 -129.36 48.45
C LEU A 26 14.12 -130.06 48.50
N SER A 27 14.64 -130.55 47.37
CA SER A 27 15.98 -131.14 47.29
C SER A 27 17.07 -130.11 47.57
N ASP A 28 16.91 -128.87 47.12
CA ASP A 28 17.84 -127.78 47.41
C ASP A 28 17.74 -127.36 48.88
N ILE A 29 16.53 -127.32 49.46
CA ILE A 29 16.34 -127.09 50.91
C ILE A 29 16.93 -128.24 51.74
N ILE A 30 16.77 -129.50 51.31
CA ILE A 30 17.35 -130.67 51.99
C ILE A 30 18.88 -130.66 51.86
N LYS A 31 19.44 -130.24 50.71
CA LYS A 31 20.89 -130.04 50.58
C LYS A 31 21.39 -128.94 51.50
N GLU A 32 20.66 -127.83 51.62
CA GLU A 32 20.97 -126.77 52.59
C GLU A 32 20.88 -127.28 54.03
N LEU A 33 19.84 -128.04 54.38
CA LEU A 33 19.65 -128.61 55.71
C LEU A 33 20.70 -129.68 56.03
N ASN A 34 21.09 -130.53 55.09
CA ASN A 34 22.18 -131.50 55.25
C ASN A 34 23.53 -130.81 55.36
N ASN A 35 23.75 -129.70 54.67
CA ASN A 35 24.96 -128.88 54.86
C ASN A 35 24.96 -128.21 56.24
N LYS A 36 23.80 -127.74 56.72
CA LYS A 36 23.64 -127.23 58.09
C LYS A 36 23.83 -128.33 59.12
N GLU A 37 23.30 -129.53 58.90
CA GLU A 37 23.48 -130.70 59.77
C GLU A 37 24.93 -131.16 59.80
N ARG A 38 25.62 -131.23 58.65
CA ARG A 38 27.07 -131.48 58.59
C ARG A 38 27.87 -130.41 59.32
N SER A 39 27.46 -129.14 59.23
CA SER A 39 28.09 -128.05 59.98
C SER A 39 27.84 -128.17 61.49
N ILE A 40 26.65 -128.64 61.89
CA ILE A 40 26.29 -128.91 63.30
C ILE A 40 27.01 -130.15 63.84
N ILE A 41 27.21 -131.20 63.03
CA ILE A 41 28.01 -132.38 63.39
C ILE A 41 29.49 -131.99 63.52
N LEU A 42 30.04 -131.16 62.62
CA LEU A 42 31.38 -130.59 62.76
C LEU A 42 31.52 -129.74 64.04
N LEU A 43 30.49 -128.99 64.42
CA LEU A 43 30.44 -128.25 65.69
C LEU A 43 30.28 -129.16 66.93
N LYS A 44 29.76 -130.38 66.77
CA LYS A 44 29.53 -131.34 67.86
C LYS A 44 30.75 -132.23 68.15
N ASP A 45 31.60 -132.46 67.13
CA ASP A 45 32.89 -133.16 67.26
C ASP A 45 34.09 -132.20 67.46
N MET A 46 33.87 -130.87 67.47
CA MET A 46 34.90 -129.88 67.83
C MET A 46 35.08 -129.81 69.35
N ALA A 47 36.17 -130.41 69.83
CA ALA A 47 36.70 -130.17 71.17
C ALA A 47 37.37 -128.78 71.22
N PHE A 48 37.28 -128.11 72.37
CA PHE A 48 37.68 -126.71 72.57
C PHE A 48 39.18 -126.41 72.31
N ASP A 49 40.00 -127.43 72.10
CA ASP A 49 41.45 -127.33 71.84
C ASP A 49 41.81 -127.13 70.35
N ASP A 50 40.87 -127.28 69.40
CA ASP A 50 41.11 -127.11 67.94
C ASP A 50 40.67 -125.74 67.39
N ILE A 51 40.16 -124.84 68.24
CA ILE A 51 39.84 -123.46 67.86
C ILE A 51 41.08 -122.60 68.13
N ASP A 52 41.89 -122.37 67.08
CA ASP A 52 43.09 -121.53 67.12
C ASP A 52 42.74 -120.04 67.29
N VAL A 53 42.40 -119.65 68.52
CA VAL A 53 42.03 -118.30 68.93
C VAL A 53 43.15 -117.28 68.64
N ILE A 54 44.41 -117.74 68.55
CA ILE A 54 45.58 -116.87 68.36
C ILE A 54 45.69 -116.44 66.89
N SER A 55 45.52 -117.35 65.91
CA SER A 55 45.57 -116.96 64.49
C SER A 55 44.36 -116.13 64.07
N LEU A 56 43.15 -116.47 64.58
CA LEU A 56 41.92 -115.72 64.30
C LEU A 56 41.96 -114.29 64.86
N SER A 57 42.50 -114.09 66.07
CA SER A 57 42.73 -112.76 66.67
C SER A 57 43.71 -111.92 65.83
N ASN A 58 44.77 -112.54 65.30
CA ASN A 58 45.73 -111.85 64.43
C ASN A 58 45.11 -111.47 63.07
N THR A 59 44.30 -112.34 62.46
CA THR A 59 43.57 -111.97 61.23
C THR A 59 42.56 -110.86 61.47
N LEU A 60 41.86 -110.87 62.61
CA LEU A 60 40.89 -109.83 62.95
C LEU A 60 41.58 -108.48 63.20
N ASN A 61 42.74 -108.48 63.86
CA ASN A 61 43.55 -107.26 64.05
C ASN A 61 44.14 -106.73 62.72
N ASN A 62 44.54 -107.60 61.79
CA ASN A 62 44.99 -107.17 60.46
C ASN A 62 43.86 -106.61 59.61
N LEU A 63 42.68 -107.22 59.63
CA LEU A 63 41.48 -106.70 58.97
C LEU A 63 41.04 -105.36 59.57
N ASN A 64 41.09 -105.20 60.89
CA ASN A 64 40.75 -103.93 61.54
C ASN A 64 41.77 -102.82 61.21
N ARG A 65 43.07 -103.14 61.12
CA ARG A 65 44.08 -102.21 60.60
C ARG A 65 43.84 -101.82 59.14
N HIS A 66 43.38 -102.75 58.30
CA HIS A 66 43.01 -102.45 56.92
C HIS A 66 41.76 -101.57 56.83
N TYR A 67 40.75 -101.85 57.65
CA TYR A 67 39.54 -101.04 57.74
C TYR A 67 39.84 -99.61 58.21
N GLN A 68 40.65 -99.46 59.27
CA GLN A 68 41.10 -98.15 59.76
C GLN A 68 42.02 -97.41 58.78
N LYS A 69 42.78 -98.10 57.92
CA LYS A 69 43.53 -97.44 56.83
C LYS A 69 42.61 -96.92 55.72
N LEU A 70 41.51 -97.60 55.43
CA LEU A 70 40.55 -97.22 54.38
C LEU A 70 39.54 -96.14 54.82
N THR A 71 39.26 -96.04 56.11
CA THR A 71 38.26 -95.11 56.71
C THR A 71 38.86 -93.85 57.36
N LYS A 72 40.18 -93.62 57.22
CA LYS A 72 40.77 -92.32 57.59
C LYS A 72 40.21 -91.20 56.71
N PRO A 73 40.03 -89.97 57.24
CA PRO A 73 39.51 -88.82 56.48
C PRO A 73 40.32 -88.44 55.23
N ASP A 74 41.58 -88.90 55.13
CA ASP A 74 42.47 -88.72 53.97
C ASP A 74 42.65 -89.99 53.10
N GLY A 75 41.79 -91.00 53.28
CA GLY A 75 41.82 -92.27 52.53
C GLY A 75 41.29 -92.14 51.10
N ASN A 76 41.75 -93.03 50.20
CA ASN A 76 41.42 -93.03 48.76
C ASN A 76 39.91 -92.95 48.45
N LEU A 77 39.03 -93.45 49.33
CA LEU A 77 37.57 -93.38 49.15
C LEU A 77 37.01 -91.95 49.26
N ALA A 78 37.53 -91.12 50.17
CA ALA A 78 37.11 -89.72 50.29
C ALA A 78 37.59 -88.87 49.10
N LYS A 79 38.80 -89.18 48.58
CA LYS A 79 39.30 -88.57 47.33
C LYS A 79 38.50 -89.00 46.11
N LEU A 80 38.10 -90.26 46.02
CA LEU A 80 37.30 -90.77 44.90
C LEU A 80 35.90 -90.16 44.89
N ASN A 81 35.25 -90.01 46.05
CA ASN A 81 33.95 -89.34 46.13
C ASN A 81 34.04 -87.85 45.77
N ARG A 82 35.09 -87.14 46.21
CA ARG A 82 35.32 -85.75 45.74
C ARG A 82 35.54 -85.68 44.23
N GLN A 83 36.29 -86.63 43.65
CA GLN A 83 36.47 -86.69 42.19
C GLN A 83 35.15 -86.98 41.45
N ILE A 84 34.26 -87.77 42.03
CA ILE A 84 32.92 -88.02 41.45
C ILE A 84 32.06 -86.75 41.52
N ASP A 85 32.07 -86.03 42.64
CA ASP A 85 31.32 -84.77 42.80
C ASP A 85 31.88 -83.67 41.89
N ASP A 86 33.21 -83.58 41.74
CA ASP A 86 33.87 -82.64 40.83
C ASP A 86 33.52 -82.96 39.37
N LEU A 87 33.55 -84.24 38.97
CA LEU A 87 33.14 -84.67 37.63
C LEU A 87 31.65 -84.43 37.37
N ALA A 88 30.78 -84.61 38.38
CA ALA A 88 29.35 -84.32 38.25
C ALA A 88 29.11 -82.80 38.06
N HIS A 89 29.87 -81.96 38.76
CA HIS A 89 29.85 -80.51 38.56
C HIS A 89 30.38 -80.10 37.17
N GLU A 90 31.45 -80.74 36.68
CA GLU A 90 31.96 -80.51 35.32
C GLU A 90 30.95 -80.90 34.25
N ILE A 91 30.27 -82.05 34.40
CA ILE A 91 29.21 -82.49 33.48
C ILE A 91 28.07 -81.47 33.45
N ASN A 92 27.57 -81.03 34.60
CA ASN A 92 26.49 -80.05 34.67
C ASN A 92 26.90 -78.69 34.08
N ASN A 93 28.15 -78.27 34.28
CA ASN A 93 28.68 -77.06 33.64
C ASN A 93 28.75 -77.19 32.12
N GLN A 94 29.17 -78.36 31.60
CA GLN A 94 29.19 -78.61 30.17
C GLN A 94 27.77 -78.68 29.57
N GLU A 95 26.81 -79.27 30.29
CA GLU A 95 25.41 -79.29 29.86
C GLU A 95 24.82 -77.87 29.77
N ASN A 96 25.09 -77.02 30.75
CA ASN A 96 24.67 -75.60 30.70
C ASN A 96 25.33 -74.86 29.52
N LEU A 97 26.63 -75.10 29.27
CA LEU A 97 27.33 -74.50 28.13
C LEU A 97 26.71 -74.92 26.79
N ILE A 98 26.33 -76.20 26.66
CA ILE A 98 25.65 -76.73 25.48
C ILE A 98 24.29 -76.04 25.31
N THR A 99 23.53 -75.85 26.39
CA THR A 99 22.24 -75.15 26.30
C THR A 99 22.39 -73.71 25.85
N ASP A 100 23.39 -72.98 26.35
CA ASP A 100 23.66 -71.59 25.95
C ASP A 100 24.04 -71.51 24.46
N ILE A 101 24.95 -72.38 24.00
CA ILE A 101 25.34 -72.46 22.58
C ILE A 101 24.14 -72.80 21.69
N MET A 102 23.22 -73.67 22.13
CA MET A 102 22.00 -73.99 21.38
C MET A 102 21.05 -72.79 21.26
N VAL A 103 21.01 -71.91 22.27
CA VAL A 103 20.22 -70.67 22.21
C VAL A 103 20.83 -69.71 21.19
N GLU A 104 22.14 -69.47 21.24
CA GLU A 104 22.84 -68.62 20.28
C GLU A 104 22.72 -69.13 18.83
N LEU A 105 22.80 -70.45 18.62
CA LEU A 105 22.58 -71.04 17.29
C LEU A 105 21.16 -70.77 16.77
N LYS A 106 20.14 -70.85 17.61
CA LYS A 106 18.75 -70.55 17.21
C LYS A 106 18.53 -69.08 16.89
N GLU A 107 19.20 -68.17 17.59
CA GLU A 107 19.14 -66.74 17.30
C GLU A 107 19.83 -66.42 15.97
N ASN A 108 21.03 -66.97 15.75
CA ASN A 108 21.75 -66.82 14.49
C ASN A 108 20.98 -67.42 13.31
N GLU A 109 20.33 -68.59 13.47
CA GLU A 109 19.47 -69.16 12.43
C GLU A 109 18.26 -68.26 12.09
N LYS A 110 17.66 -67.60 13.09
CA LYS A 110 16.57 -66.64 12.86
C LYS A 110 17.06 -65.44 12.07
N ASP A 111 18.23 -64.90 12.40
CA ASP A 111 18.77 -63.73 11.70
C ASP A 111 19.24 -64.08 10.29
N ILE A 112 19.84 -65.26 10.08
CA ILE A 112 20.13 -65.77 8.72
C ILE A 112 18.84 -65.85 7.90
N LYS A 113 17.75 -66.39 8.45
CA LYS A 113 16.46 -66.45 7.74
C LYS A 113 15.91 -65.06 7.40
N LYS A 114 16.00 -64.08 8.30
CA LYS A 114 15.60 -62.70 8.03
C LYS A 114 16.42 -62.08 6.90
N TYR A 115 17.75 -62.15 6.99
CA TYR A 115 18.63 -61.59 5.97
C TYR A 115 18.47 -62.27 4.61
N THR A 116 18.25 -63.59 4.58
CA THR A 116 17.97 -64.32 3.33
C THR A 116 16.67 -63.83 2.69
N GLN A 117 15.61 -63.62 3.48
CA GLN A 117 14.35 -63.06 2.98
C GLN A 117 14.50 -61.62 2.46
N GLU A 118 15.32 -60.79 3.07
CA GLU A 118 15.60 -59.44 2.56
C GLU A 118 16.40 -59.48 1.25
N ILE A 119 17.40 -60.36 1.17
CA ILE A 119 18.17 -60.58 -0.06
C ILE A 119 17.25 -61.06 -1.19
N ASP A 120 16.34 -62.00 -0.91
CA ASP A 120 15.39 -62.51 -1.92
C ASP A 120 14.43 -61.41 -2.40
N LYS A 121 13.93 -60.56 -1.48
CA LYS A 121 13.13 -59.39 -1.85
C LYS A 121 13.91 -58.44 -2.75
N ILE A 122 15.16 -58.12 -2.39
CA ILE A 122 16.02 -57.23 -3.19
C ILE A 122 16.29 -57.85 -4.57
N ASN A 123 16.66 -59.13 -4.64
CA ASN A 123 16.91 -59.84 -5.90
C ASN A 123 15.66 -59.89 -6.80
N HIS A 124 14.48 -60.12 -6.23
CA HIS A 124 13.22 -60.08 -6.96
C HIS A 124 12.91 -58.68 -7.52
N PHE A 125 13.19 -57.61 -6.74
CA PHE A 125 13.10 -56.24 -7.24
C PHE A 125 14.07 -55.97 -8.39
N PHE A 126 15.35 -56.38 -8.27
CA PHE A 126 16.36 -56.17 -9.32
C PHE A 126 16.05 -56.93 -10.61
N ASN A 127 15.60 -58.18 -10.53
CA ASN A 127 15.30 -59.00 -11.71
C ASN A 127 14.09 -58.49 -12.51
N ASN A 128 13.18 -57.77 -11.85
CA ASN A 128 11.99 -57.18 -12.50
C ASN A 128 12.25 -55.78 -13.06
N ILE A 129 13.43 -55.19 -12.83
CA ILE A 129 13.78 -53.86 -13.34
C ILE A 129 14.46 -54.00 -14.70
N ASN A 130 13.77 -53.56 -15.76
CA ASN A 130 14.34 -53.44 -17.09
C ASN A 130 15.23 -52.18 -17.20
N MET A 131 16.50 -52.31 -16.84
CA MET A 131 17.48 -51.20 -16.83
C MET A 131 17.58 -50.41 -18.15
N LYS A 132 17.25 -51.02 -19.29
CA LYS A 132 17.33 -50.36 -20.61
C LYS A 132 16.26 -49.28 -20.83
N GLU A 133 15.07 -49.42 -20.24
CA GLU A 133 13.98 -48.43 -20.35
C GLU A 133 14.17 -47.22 -19.42
N ILE A 134 14.86 -47.41 -18.30
CA ILE A 134 15.07 -46.36 -17.29
C ILE A 134 16.12 -45.34 -17.77
N ILE A 135 17.21 -45.80 -18.40
CA ILE A 135 18.33 -44.94 -18.81
C ILE A 135 17.97 -44.08 -20.04
N THR A 136 17.02 -44.52 -20.87
CA THR A 136 16.59 -43.80 -22.08
C THR A 136 15.50 -42.74 -21.81
N HIS A 137 14.89 -42.75 -20.62
CA HIS A 137 13.87 -41.77 -20.28
C HIS A 137 14.50 -40.39 -20.05
N LYS A 138 14.02 -39.35 -20.75
CA LYS A 138 14.42 -37.93 -20.54
C LYS A 138 14.44 -37.51 -19.07
N ASN A 139 13.59 -38.13 -18.24
CA ASN A 139 13.49 -37.89 -16.81
C ASN A 139 14.76 -38.30 -16.05
N PHE A 140 15.49 -39.33 -16.51
CA PHE A 140 16.70 -39.81 -15.82
C PHE A 140 17.87 -38.84 -15.94
N ILE A 141 17.99 -38.14 -17.09
CA ILE A 141 19.01 -37.11 -17.31
C ILE A 141 18.72 -35.90 -16.41
N ALA A 142 17.46 -35.47 -16.31
CA ALA A 142 17.06 -34.39 -15.40
C ALA A 142 17.25 -34.76 -13.92
N LEU A 143 16.92 -36.00 -13.52
CA LEU A 143 17.10 -36.48 -12.15
C LEU A 143 18.56 -36.63 -11.72
N LYS A 144 19.48 -36.83 -12.68
CA LYS A 144 20.93 -36.89 -12.42
C LYS A 144 21.49 -35.61 -11.82
N GLU A 145 20.84 -34.47 -12.07
CA GLU A 145 21.24 -33.16 -11.52
C GLU A 145 20.83 -32.99 -10.05
N TYR A 146 19.80 -33.73 -9.61
CA TYR A 146 19.26 -33.68 -8.26
C TYR A 146 19.74 -34.82 -7.35
N CYS A 147 20.28 -35.88 -7.93
CA CYS A 147 20.86 -37.01 -7.19
C CYS A 147 22.40 -36.93 -7.19
N PRO A 148 23.06 -36.85 -6.01
CA PRO A 148 24.52 -36.87 -5.93
C PRO A 148 25.08 -38.21 -6.46
N PRO A 149 26.34 -38.23 -6.97
CA PRO A 149 26.97 -39.46 -7.42
C PRO A 149 27.20 -40.42 -6.25
N ILE A 150 26.62 -41.61 -6.34
CA ILE A 150 26.75 -42.66 -5.32
C ILE A 150 28.12 -43.36 -5.50
N ASN A 151 28.97 -43.30 -4.48
CA ASN A 151 30.24 -44.04 -4.40
C ASN A 151 30.15 -45.20 -3.40
N LYS A 152 31.11 -46.14 -3.46
CA LYS A 152 31.18 -47.32 -2.56
C LYS A 152 31.08 -46.98 -1.07
N ASP A 153 31.59 -45.81 -0.67
CA ASP A 153 31.60 -45.38 0.73
C ASP A 153 30.25 -44.80 1.22
N ASN A 154 29.37 -44.38 0.30
CA ASN A 154 28.08 -43.74 0.61
C ASN A 154 26.87 -44.67 0.45
N ILE A 155 27.09 -45.96 0.14
CA ILE A 155 26.02 -46.94 -0.09
C ILE A 155 25.08 -47.06 1.12
N HIS A 156 25.60 -46.91 2.34
CA HIS A 156 24.78 -46.94 3.57
C HIS A 156 23.91 -45.70 3.78
N ASN A 157 24.11 -44.61 3.03
CA ASN A 157 23.35 -43.36 3.15
C ASN A 157 22.38 -43.10 1.98
N ILE A 158 22.24 -44.04 1.04
CA ILE A 158 21.40 -43.89 -0.16
C ILE A 158 19.96 -43.51 0.20
N ASP A 159 19.39 -44.13 1.24
CA ASP A 159 18.02 -43.81 1.67
C ASP A 159 17.88 -42.39 2.22
N LYS A 160 18.88 -41.90 2.95
CA LYS A 160 18.90 -40.52 3.47
C LYS A 160 19.03 -39.51 2.34
N GLU A 161 19.93 -39.75 1.37
CA GLU A 161 20.10 -38.88 0.21
C GLU A 161 18.89 -38.91 -0.72
N ARG A 162 18.23 -40.07 -0.86
CA ARG A 162 16.96 -40.21 -1.58
C ARG A 162 15.87 -39.37 -0.93
N LEU A 163 15.66 -39.51 0.38
CA LEU A 163 14.68 -38.72 1.13
C LEU A 163 14.95 -37.22 1.00
N ALA A 164 16.19 -36.79 1.18
CA ALA A 164 16.57 -35.38 1.02
C ALA A 164 16.33 -34.85 -0.40
N SER A 165 16.54 -35.67 -1.44
CA SER A 165 16.27 -35.30 -2.82
C SER A 165 14.76 -35.18 -3.09
N TYR A 166 13.95 -36.11 -2.57
CA TYR A 166 12.49 -36.05 -2.65
C TYR A 166 11.93 -34.83 -1.91
N GLU A 167 12.45 -34.52 -0.72
CA GLU A 167 12.05 -33.35 0.05
C GLU A 167 12.36 -32.06 -0.71
N LYS A 168 13.56 -31.93 -1.30
CA LYS A 168 13.91 -30.77 -2.13
C LYS A 168 12.97 -30.60 -3.33
N LEU A 169 12.64 -31.70 -4.02
CA LEU A 169 11.79 -31.66 -5.21
C LEU A 169 10.33 -31.33 -4.85
N ASN A 170 9.84 -31.87 -3.72
CA ASN A 170 8.53 -31.49 -3.19
C ASN A 170 8.50 -30.03 -2.74
N HIS A 171 9.54 -29.54 -2.08
CA HIS A 171 9.65 -28.12 -1.74
C HIS A 171 9.61 -27.22 -2.97
N GLN A 172 10.38 -27.54 -4.02
CA GLN A 172 10.35 -26.77 -5.27
C GLN A 172 8.99 -26.82 -5.94
N LYS A 173 8.34 -27.98 -5.98
CA LYS A 173 6.97 -28.13 -6.50
C LYS A 173 5.99 -27.27 -5.72
N ASP A 174 6.04 -27.31 -4.39
CA ASP A 174 5.18 -26.52 -3.52
C ASP A 174 5.43 -25.03 -3.70
N ASP A 175 6.68 -24.61 -3.89
CA ASP A 175 7.04 -23.22 -4.16
C ASP A 175 6.51 -22.75 -5.52
N TYR A 176 6.64 -23.54 -6.59
CA TYR A 176 6.04 -23.22 -7.89
C TYR A 176 4.52 -23.22 -7.84
N GLN A 177 3.90 -24.13 -7.07
CA GLN A 177 2.46 -24.16 -6.86
C GLN A 177 1.99 -22.89 -6.12
N ARG A 178 2.74 -22.44 -5.11
CA ARG A 178 2.48 -21.17 -4.40
C ARG A 178 2.60 -19.99 -5.36
N GLN A 179 3.68 -19.89 -6.13
CA GLN A 179 3.87 -18.81 -7.10
C GLN A 179 2.75 -18.79 -8.15
N LYS A 180 2.36 -19.94 -8.69
CA LYS A 180 1.23 -20.05 -9.61
C LYS A 180 -0.05 -19.50 -9.00
N ASN A 181 -0.40 -19.94 -7.78
CA ASN A 181 -1.59 -19.48 -7.08
C ASN A 181 -1.54 -17.98 -6.75
N GLU A 182 -0.35 -17.43 -6.46
CA GLU A 182 -0.16 -15.99 -6.26
C GLU A 182 -0.37 -15.20 -7.55
N TYR A 183 0.19 -15.66 -8.68
CA TYR A 183 -0.04 -15.03 -9.98
C TYR A 183 -1.51 -15.10 -10.40
N GLU A 184 -2.18 -16.24 -10.24
CA GLU A 184 -3.61 -16.38 -10.52
C GLU A 184 -4.45 -15.40 -9.70
N LYS A 185 -4.19 -15.28 -8.38
CA LYS A 185 -4.86 -14.30 -7.52
C LYS A 185 -4.57 -12.86 -7.95
N SER A 186 -3.34 -12.56 -8.34
CA SER A 186 -2.94 -11.23 -8.82
C SER A 186 -3.67 -10.87 -10.11
N ILE A 187 -3.73 -11.80 -11.08
CA ILE A 187 -4.42 -11.62 -12.36
C ILE A 187 -5.92 -11.39 -12.13
N VAL A 188 -6.58 -12.22 -11.32
CA VAL A 188 -8.00 -12.04 -10.95
C VAL A 188 -8.24 -10.68 -10.29
N SER A 189 -7.35 -10.25 -9.41
CA SER A 189 -7.42 -8.93 -8.78
C SER A 189 -7.29 -7.79 -9.80
N GLN A 190 -6.35 -7.88 -10.75
CA GLN A 190 -6.19 -6.89 -11.81
C GLN A 190 -7.37 -6.87 -12.79
N MET A 191 -7.90 -8.03 -13.18
CA MET A 191 -9.12 -8.13 -14.00
C MET A 191 -10.33 -7.49 -13.29
N GLY A 192 -10.45 -7.67 -11.97
CA GLY A 192 -11.46 -6.98 -11.16
C GLY A 192 -11.31 -5.45 -11.18
N LYS A 193 -10.08 -4.93 -11.08
CA LYS A 193 -9.81 -3.49 -11.20
C LYS A 193 -10.11 -2.97 -12.61
N ALA A 194 -9.71 -3.70 -13.64
CA ALA A 194 -9.96 -3.34 -15.04
C ALA A 194 -11.46 -3.29 -15.34
N LYS A 195 -12.24 -4.27 -14.85
CA LYS A 195 -13.70 -4.29 -14.96
C LYS A 195 -14.36 -3.08 -14.31
N ASN A 196 -13.87 -2.64 -13.15
CA ASN A 196 -14.37 -1.44 -12.48
C ASN A 196 -14.03 -0.14 -13.23
N ALA A 197 -12.91 -0.12 -13.96
CA ALA A 197 -12.47 1.05 -14.72
C ALA A 197 -13.16 1.16 -16.09
N ASP A 198 -13.40 0.04 -16.78
CA ASP A 198 -14.09 -0.02 -18.07
C ASP A 198 -15.52 -0.55 -17.90
N THR A 199 -16.44 0.38 -17.60
CA THR A 199 -17.87 0.09 -17.46
C THR A 199 -18.60 -0.16 -18.79
N GLY A 200 -17.87 -0.13 -19.92
CA GLY A 200 -18.41 -0.41 -21.24
C GLY A 200 -18.20 -1.86 -21.63
N SER A 201 -17.11 -2.12 -22.36
CA SER A 201 -16.87 -3.40 -23.05
C SER A 201 -16.59 -4.58 -22.11
N LEU A 202 -16.12 -4.33 -20.88
CA LEU A 202 -15.80 -5.38 -19.89
C LEU A 202 -16.90 -5.59 -18.83
N SER A 203 -18.04 -4.92 -18.97
CA SER A 203 -19.15 -5.00 -18.00
C SER A 203 -19.77 -6.40 -17.91
N GLU A 204 -19.95 -7.06 -19.06
CA GLU A 204 -20.53 -8.41 -19.19
C GLU A 204 -19.49 -9.54 -18.98
N CYS A 205 -18.19 -9.23 -19.01
CA CYS A 205 -17.12 -10.23 -18.84
C CYS A 205 -17.02 -10.71 -17.38
N GLY A 206 -16.74 -11.99 -17.18
CA GLY A 206 -16.44 -12.54 -15.85
C GLY A 206 -15.06 -12.09 -15.32
N THR A 207 -14.73 -12.43 -14.08
CA THR A 207 -13.41 -12.13 -13.48
C THR A 207 -12.61 -13.41 -13.19
N GLN A 208 -12.91 -14.51 -13.88
CA GLN A 208 -12.23 -15.78 -13.68
C GLN A 208 -11.05 -15.92 -14.66
N MET A 209 -10.14 -16.85 -14.39
CA MET A 209 -9.01 -17.11 -15.30
C MET A 209 -9.43 -17.51 -16.72
N ILE A 210 -10.65 -18.01 -16.90
CA ILE A 210 -11.19 -18.37 -18.22
C ILE A 210 -11.47 -17.13 -19.09
N ASP A 211 -11.73 -15.98 -18.45
CA ASP A 211 -12.11 -14.74 -19.11
C ASP A 211 -10.88 -13.90 -19.52
N LEU A 212 -9.68 -14.29 -19.09
CA LEU A 212 -8.42 -13.59 -19.38
C LEU A 212 -8.21 -13.22 -20.87
N PRO A 213 -8.55 -14.07 -21.85
CA PRO A 213 -8.39 -13.72 -23.27
C PRO A 213 -9.21 -12.49 -23.69
N GLU A 214 -10.39 -12.27 -23.09
CA GLU A 214 -11.24 -11.11 -23.40
C GLU A 214 -10.59 -9.81 -22.92
N TYR A 215 -9.99 -9.83 -21.73
CA TYR A 215 -9.22 -8.69 -21.19
C TYR A 215 -7.99 -8.36 -22.04
N LEU A 216 -7.25 -9.38 -22.52
CA LEU A 216 -6.11 -9.17 -23.41
C LEU A 216 -6.55 -8.60 -24.76
N THR A 217 -7.63 -9.12 -25.35
CA THR A 217 -8.19 -8.58 -26.59
C THR A 217 -8.61 -7.11 -26.43
N ARG A 218 -9.19 -6.77 -25.27
CA ARG A 218 -9.53 -5.38 -24.94
C ARG A 218 -8.29 -4.51 -24.80
N LEU A 219 -7.23 -5.00 -24.16
CA LEU A 219 -5.95 -4.29 -24.05
C LEU A 219 -5.37 -4.01 -25.44
N ASP A 220 -5.31 -5.03 -26.30
CA ASP A 220 -4.81 -4.89 -27.67
C ASP A 220 -5.60 -3.84 -28.46
N TYR A 221 -6.93 -3.84 -28.34
CA TYR A 221 -7.77 -2.81 -28.95
C TYR A 221 -7.49 -1.42 -28.40
N LEU A 222 -7.32 -1.28 -27.07
CA LEU A 222 -7.01 0.00 -26.43
C LEU A 222 -5.65 0.53 -26.88
N GLU A 223 -4.64 -0.33 -27.02
CA GLU A 223 -3.29 0.08 -27.44
C GLU A 223 -3.23 0.40 -28.95
N SER A 224 -3.91 -0.37 -29.80
CA SER A 224 -3.82 -0.23 -31.26
C SER A 224 -4.78 0.80 -31.86
N GLU A 225 -6.04 0.82 -31.41
CA GLU A 225 -7.10 1.65 -32.03
C GLU A 225 -7.68 2.67 -31.06
N GLY A 226 -7.92 2.28 -29.80
CA GLY A 226 -8.60 3.12 -28.82
C GLY A 226 -7.81 4.37 -28.43
N LEU A 227 -6.66 4.17 -27.79
CA LEU A 227 -5.84 5.23 -27.21
C LEU A 227 -5.28 6.18 -28.27
N PRO A 228 -4.70 5.71 -29.40
CA PRO A 228 -4.10 6.62 -30.39
C PRO A 228 -5.15 7.54 -31.04
N ILE A 229 -6.36 7.03 -31.31
CA ILE A 229 -7.44 7.85 -31.88
C ILE A 229 -7.92 8.89 -30.87
N GLN A 230 -8.07 8.50 -29.60
CA GLN A 230 -8.51 9.43 -28.54
C GLN A 230 -7.44 10.48 -28.22
N GLU A 231 -6.17 10.09 -28.19
CA GLU A 231 -5.04 11.00 -28.04
C GLU A 231 -4.99 12.00 -29.19
N LYS A 232 -5.15 11.54 -30.43
CA LYS A 232 -5.22 12.44 -31.59
C LYS A 232 -6.39 13.42 -31.50
N LYS A 233 -7.59 12.95 -31.17
CA LYS A 233 -8.78 13.80 -30.96
C LYS A 233 -8.57 14.81 -29.83
N PHE A 234 -7.96 14.37 -28.73
CA PHE A 234 -7.62 15.23 -27.61
C PHE A 234 -6.61 16.30 -28.03
N ASN A 235 -5.57 15.94 -28.79
CA ASN A 235 -4.58 16.87 -29.31
C ASN A 235 -5.23 17.91 -30.24
N GLU A 236 -6.09 17.47 -31.17
CA GLU A 236 -6.84 18.35 -32.07
C GLU A 236 -7.76 19.30 -31.29
N TYR A 237 -8.49 18.79 -30.29
CA TYR A 237 -9.34 19.60 -29.43
C TYR A 237 -8.53 20.59 -28.59
N LEU A 238 -7.40 20.15 -28.04
CA LEU A 238 -6.53 20.97 -27.21
C LEU A 238 -5.91 22.10 -28.02
N VAL A 239 -5.48 21.83 -29.26
CA VAL A 239 -4.97 22.89 -30.14
C VAL A 239 -6.08 23.86 -30.56
N SER A 240 -7.22 23.35 -31.04
CA SER A 240 -8.32 24.21 -31.54
C SER A 240 -9.00 25.01 -30.43
N SER A 241 -9.41 24.38 -29.33
CA SER A 241 -10.15 25.03 -28.25
C SER A 241 -9.28 26.00 -27.45
N SER A 242 -8.01 25.66 -27.21
CA SER A 242 -7.11 26.52 -26.43
C SER A 242 -6.68 27.77 -27.21
N THR A 243 -6.40 27.63 -28.50
CA THR A 243 -6.00 28.79 -29.33
C THR A 243 -7.13 29.82 -29.45
N ASP A 244 -8.36 29.37 -29.68
CA ASP A 244 -9.48 30.28 -29.91
C ASP A 244 -10.06 30.84 -28.61
N SER A 245 -10.47 29.99 -27.67
CA SER A 245 -11.21 30.44 -26.48
C SER A 245 -10.30 31.10 -25.45
N VAL A 246 -9.18 30.44 -25.12
CA VAL A 246 -8.24 30.98 -24.13
C VAL A 246 -7.44 32.15 -24.71
N GLY A 247 -7.07 32.07 -25.99
CA GLY A 247 -6.48 33.21 -26.70
C GLY A 247 -7.37 34.46 -26.67
N GLN A 248 -8.67 34.33 -26.92
CA GLN A 248 -9.63 35.44 -26.83
C GLN A 248 -9.71 36.01 -25.40
N LEU A 249 -9.76 35.15 -24.38
CA LEU A 249 -9.77 35.59 -22.98
C LEU A 249 -8.51 36.40 -22.64
N LEU A 250 -7.33 35.90 -23.01
CA LEU A 250 -6.06 36.57 -22.76
C LEU A 250 -5.98 37.92 -23.46
N LYS A 251 -6.42 38.01 -24.72
CA LYS A 251 -6.51 39.28 -25.46
C LYS A 251 -7.48 40.24 -24.79
N ALA A 252 -8.63 39.76 -24.32
CA ALA A 252 -9.60 40.59 -23.61
C ALA A 252 -9.00 41.20 -22.33
N ILE A 253 -8.23 40.40 -21.57
CA ILE A 253 -7.55 40.85 -20.34
C ILE A 253 -6.55 41.97 -20.61
N GLU A 254 -5.80 41.88 -21.71
CA GLU A 254 -4.85 42.94 -22.13
C GLU A 254 -5.59 44.19 -22.61
N TYR A 255 -6.65 44.00 -23.40
CA TYR A 255 -7.43 45.08 -23.97
C TYR A 255 -8.06 45.98 -22.89
N GLN A 256 -8.43 45.44 -21.73
CA GLN A 256 -9.01 46.24 -20.64
C GLN A 256 -8.07 47.37 -20.16
N VAL A 257 -6.76 47.10 -20.06
CA VAL A 257 -5.79 48.12 -19.64
C VAL A 257 -5.67 49.21 -20.72
N GLY A 258 -5.62 48.80 -21.99
CA GLY A 258 -5.61 49.72 -23.14
C GLY A 258 -6.86 50.61 -23.19
N ASN A 259 -8.04 50.03 -23.00
CA ASN A 259 -9.31 50.75 -22.98
C ASN A 259 -9.36 51.78 -21.83
N ILE A 260 -8.86 51.44 -20.64
CA ILE A 260 -8.77 52.43 -19.55
C ILE A 260 -7.86 53.60 -19.95
N LYS A 261 -6.68 53.34 -20.54
CA LYS A 261 -5.77 54.40 -21.00
C LYS A 261 -6.42 55.30 -22.07
N GLU A 262 -7.06 54.71 -23.08
CA GLU A 262 -7.74 55.46 -24.14
C GLU A 262 -8.86 56.35 -23.57
N ARG A 263 -9.62 55.86 -22.58
CA ARG A 263 -10.65 56.65 -21.90
C ARG A 263 -10.06 57.80 -21.09
N ILE A 264 -8.91 57.58 -20.43
CA ILE A 264 -8.18 58.64 -19.71
C ILE A 264 -7.66 59.70 -20.69
N ASP A 265 -7.19 59.31 -21.88
CA ASP A 265 -6.73 60.25 -22.90
C ASP A 265 -7.88 61.13 -23.40
N LYS A 266 -9.07 60.55 -23.63
CA LYS A 266 -10.28 61.31 -23.95
C LYS A 266 -10.68 62.28 -22.83
N LEU A 267 -10.59 61.83 -21.58
CA LEU A 267 -10.85 62.69 -20.43
C LEU A 267 -9.81 63.82 -20.31
N ASN A 268 -8.54 63.55 -20.63
CA ASN A 268 -7.48 64.55 -20.67
C ASN A 268 -7.71 65.62 -21.75
N HIS A 269 -8.29 65.25 -22.90
CA HIS A 269 -8.71 66.24 -23.90
C HIS A 269 -9.77 67.20 -23.36
N VAL A 270 -10.75 66.67 -22.62
CA VAL A 270 -11.77 67.48 -21.95
C VAL A 270 -11.11 68.37 -20.89
N LEU A 271 -10.28 67.82 -20.01
CA LEU A 271 -9.58 68.59 -18.96
C LEU A 271 -8.66 69.68 -19.53
N LYS A 272 -8.03 69.47 -20.69
CA LYS A 272 -7.19 70.47 -21.36
C LYS A 272 -7.99 71.65 -21.92
N SER A 273 -9.30 71.51 -22.15
CA SER A 273 -10.15 72.60 -22.66
C SER A 273 -10.45 73.68 -21.61
N VAL A 274 -10.29 73.38 -20.32
CA VAL A 274 -10.67 74.28 -19.22
C VAL A 274 -9.46 74.65 -18.38
N ASP A 275 -9.35 75.93 -18.02
CA ASP A 275 -8.32 76.42 -17.10
C ASP A 275 -8.66 76.01 -15.67
N PHE A 276 -7.74 75.29 -15.04
CA PHE A 276 -7.80 74.99 -13.61
C PHE A 276 -7.37 76.20 -12.78
N ASP A 277 -6.36 76.90 -13.27
CA ASP A 277 -5.82 78.14 -12.74
C ASP A 277 -5.24 78.96 -13.91
N LYS A 278 -4.88 80.22 -13.71
CA LYS A 278 -4.42 81.10 -14.80
C LYS A 278 -3.26 80.44 -15.57
N ASN A 279 -3.48 80.17 -16.86
CA ASN A 279 -2.54 79.50 -17.77
C ASN A 279 -2.12 78.09 -17.32
N LYS A 280 -2.97 77.37 -16.56
CA LYS A 280 -2.70 75.99 -16.10
C LYS A 280 -3.90 75.09 -16.32
N TYR A 281 -3.65 73.83 -16.66
CA TYR A 281 -4.68 72.80 -16.81
C TYR A 281 -4.30 71.51 -16.08
N LEU A 282 -5.27 70.61 -15.87
CA LEU A 282 -5.05 69.33 -15.22
C LEU A 282 -4.83 68.21 -16.23
N ARG A 283 -3.92 67.30 -15.94
CA ARG A 283 -3.70 66.06 -16.68
C ARG A 283 -3.75 64.86 -15.74
N LEU A 284 -4.59 63.89 -16.05
CA LEU A 284 -4.59 62.57 -15.43
C LEU A 284 -3.49 61.72 -16.06
N ASN A 285 -2.60 61.21 -15.23
CA ASN A 285 -1.54 60.31 -15.64
C ASN A 285 -1.83 58.90 -15.11
N THR A 286 -1.52 57.91 -15.93
CA THR A 286 -1.61 56.49 -15.56
C THR A 286 -0.22 55.87 -15.55
N LYS A 287 0.18 55.24 -14.45
CA LYS A 287 1.40 54.43 -14.36
C LYS A 287 1.04 52.95 -14.18
N PRO A 288 1.69 52.02 -14.89
CA PRO A 288 1.47 50.60 -14.69
C PRO A 288 1.96 50.19 -13.30
N VAL A 289 1.17 49.37 -12.61
CA VAL A 289 1.54 48.73 -11.34
C VAL A 289 1.68 47.25 -11.60
N ILE A 290 2.89 46.75 -11.38
CA ILE A 290 3.21 45.34 -11.59
C ILE A 290 3.17 44.64 -10.24
N HIS A 291 2.18 43.77 -10.07
CA HIS A 291 2.07 42.89 -8.90
C HIS A 291 2.75 41.55 -9.20
N GLN A 292 3.26 40.89 -8.17
CA GLN A 292 3.94 39.60 -8.32
C GLN A 292 3.05 38.53 -8.99
N SER A 293 1.77 38.46 -8.62
CA SER A 293 0.79 37.56 -9.24
C SER A 293 0.56 37.82 -10.73
N LEU A 294 0.72 39.07 -11.16
CA LEU A 294 0.63 39.42 -12.59
C LEU A 294 1.88 38.95 -13.34
N LEU A 295 3.07 39.03 -12.74
CA LEU A 295 4.31 38.51 -13.34
C LEU A 295 4.24 36.99 -13.51
N GLU A 296 3.76 36.28 -12.50
CA GLU A 296 3.56 34.82 -12.55
C GLU A 296 2.59 34.44 -13.67
N PHE A 297 1.48 35.18 -13.79
CA PHE A 297 0.51 35.01 -14.87
C PHE A 297 1.11 35.28 -16.25
N GLU A 298 1.86 36.37 -16.42
CA GLU A 298 2.54 36.70 -17.68
C GLU A 298 3.60 35.64 -18.06
N GLN A 299 4.30 35.08 -17.08
CA GLN A 299 5.24 33.98 -17.32
C GLN A 299 4.51 32.70 -17.76
N ALA A 300 3.40 32.34 -17.10
CA ALA A 300 2.56 31.21 -17.49
C ALA A 300 1.99 31.40 -18.90
N LYS A 301 1.53 32.62 -19.22
CA LYS A 301 1.08 33.01 -20.55
C LYS A 301 2.18 32.84 -21.60
N LYS A 302 3.38 33.39 -21.38
CA LYS A 302 4.50 33.25 -22.31
C LYS A 302 4.92 31.80 -22.55
N LYS A 303 4.86 30.96 -21.50
CA LYS A 303 5.10 29.51 -21.63
C LYS A 303 4.07 28.87 -22.55
N LEU A 304 2.78 29.17 -22.35
CA LEU A 304 1.70 28.68 -23.21
C LEU A 304 1.87 29.14 -24.67
N GLU A 305 2.19 30.43 -24.88
CA GLU A 305 2.48 30.97 -26.22
C GLU A 305 3.67 30.29 -26.89
N GLY A 306 4.70 29.93 -26.13
CA GLY A 306 5.84 29.16 -26.62
C GLY A 306 5.45 27.76 -27.15
N PHE A 307 4.45 27.11 -26.54
CA PHE A 307 3.91 25.85 -27.04
C PHE A 307 3.08 26.05 -28.33
N TYR A 308 2.33 27.14 -28.46
CA TYR A 308 1.62 27.46 -29.72
C TYR A 308 2.56 27.73 -30.90
N LEU A 309 3.76 28.27 -30.66
CA LEU A 309 4.76 28.46 -31.72
C LEU A 309 5.44 27.14 -32.14
N ASN A 310 5.47 26.16 -31.25
CA ASN A 310 6.10 24.84 -31.45
C ASN A 310 5.07 23.71 -31.67
N ILE A 311 3.95 23.97 -32.35
CA ILE A 311 2.88 22.98 -32.62
C ILE A 311 3.38 21.71 -33.36
N LYS A 312 4.59 21.73 -33.93
CA LYS A 312 5.20 20.56 -34.60
C LYS A 312 5.80 19.52 -33.65
N THR A 313 5.98 19.82 -32.36
CA THR A 313 6.50 18.84 -31.40
C THR A 313 5.34 18.07 -30.77
N ASP A 314 5.43 16.74 -30.71
CA ASP A 314 4.50 15.81 -30.01
C ASP A 314 4.37 16.03 -28.49
N ASN A 315 4.69 17.24 -27.99
CA ASN A 315 4.64 17.58 -26.58
C ASN A 315 3.26 18.13 -26.18
N THR A 316 2.21 17.35 -26.43
CA THR A 316 0.84 17.70 -26.04
C THR A 316 0.72 17.80 -24.52
N GLU A 317 1.38 16.91 -23.79
CA GLU A 317 1.34 16.92 -22.32
C GLU A 317 1.89 18.24 -21.76
N GLY A 318 3.02 18.73 -22.28
CA GLY A 318 3.58 20.03 -21.90
C GLY A 318 2.63 21.19 -22.21
N HIS A 319 1.97 21.17 -23.37
CA HIS A 319 0.97 22.16 -23.74
C HIS A 319 -0.23 22.12 -22.77
N TYR A 320 -0.78 20.94 -22.47
CA TYR A 320 -1.86 20.78 -21.51
C TYR A 320 -1.47 21.27 -20.12
N LEU A 321 -0.30 20.92 -19.62
CA LEU A 321 0.18 21.36 -18.30
C LEU A 321 0.37 22.88 -18.23
N ALA A 322 0.88 23.51 -19.29
CA ALA A 322 0.99 24.96 -19.37
C ALA A 322 -0.38 25.65 -19.36
N LEU A 323 -1.34 25.10 -20.11
CA LEU A 323 -2.71 25.60 -20.14
C LEU A 323 -3.38 25.45 -18.77
N LYS A 324 -3.26 24.26 -18.16
CA LYS A 324 -3.79 23.95 -16.84
C LYS A 324 -3.22 24.89 -15.78
N GLN A 325 -1.90 25.13 -15.80
CA GLN A 325 -1.27 26.08 -14.88
C GLN A 325 -1.90 27.48 -14.99
N LEU A 326 -2.15 27.96 -16.21
CA LEU A 326 -2.75 29.28 -16.43
C LEU A 326 -4.20 29.34 -15.93
N ILE A 327 -4.99 28.29 -16.19
CA ILE A 327 -6.37 28.18 -15.71
C ILE A 327 -6.42 28.07 -14.18
N ASP A 328 -5.52 27.30 -13.58
CA ASP A 328 -5.43 27.14 -12.12
C ASP A 328 -5.12 28.48 -11.44
N LEU A 329 -4.23 29.30 -12.01
CA LEU A 329 -3.96 30.66 -11.50
C LEU A 329 -5.21 31.55 -11.55
N LEU A 330 -5.97 31.50 -12.65
CA LEU A 330 -7.23 32.24 -12.79
C LEU A 330 -8.28 31.75 -11.79
N SER A 331 -8.45 30.43 -11.67
CA SER A 331 -9.40 29.80 -10.75
C SER A 331 -9.10 30.18 -9.29
N GLN A 332 -7.83 30.07 -8.87
CA GLN A 332 -7.39 30.47 -7.54
C GLN A 332 -7.63 31.96 -7.26
N ALA A 333 -7.47 32.82 -8.27
CA ALA A 333 -7.78 34.23 -8.15
C ALA A 333 -9.29 34.47 -7.96
N VAL A 334 -10.15 33.72 -8.66
CA VAL A 334 -11.61 33.81 -8.50
C VAL A 334 -12.02 33.40 -7.08
N ASP A 335 -11.46 32.30 -6.56
CA ASP A 335 -11.74 31.84 -5.20
C ASP A 335 -11.32 32.86 -4.13
N LYS A 336 -10.19 33.55 -4.38
CA LYS A 336 -9.62 34.54 -3.46
C LYS A 336 -9.87 35.99 -3.89
N LYS A 337 -11.03 36.28 -4.52
CA LYS A 337 -11.36 37.60 -5.14
C LYS A 337 -11.19 38.84 -4.26
N HIS A 338 -11.19 38.69 -2.93
CA HIS A 338 -11.03 39.81 -2.00
C HIS A 338 -9.56 40.22 -1.78
N THR A 339 -8.61 39.34 -2.12
CA THR A 339 -7.17 39.61 -1.95
C THR A 339 -6.66 40.59 -2.99
N LEU A 340 -5.66 41.41 -2.62
CA LEU A 340 -5.04 42.36 -3.55
C LEU A 340 -4.45 41.63 -4.77
N SER A 341 -3.80 40.48 -4.56
CA SER A 341 -3.21 39.66 -5.62
C SER A 341 -4.26 39.19 -6.62
N ALA A 342 -5.39 38.64 -6.16
CA ALA A 342 -6.48 38.24 -7.04
C ALA A 342 -7.10 39.43 -7.80
N ARG A 343 -7.31 40.56 -7.12
CA ARG A 343 -7.83 41.78 -7.76
C ARG A 343 -6.89 42.32 -8.83
N SER A 344 -5.58 42.27 -8.59
CA SER A 344 -4.60 42.67 -9.61
C SER A 344 -4.69 41.83 -10.89
N LEU A 345 -5.07 40.56 -10.75
CA LEU A 345 -5.18 39.62 -11.86
C LEU A 345 -6.55 39.68 -12.54
N LEU A 346 -7.65 39.90 -11.82
CA LEU A 346 -9.00 39.92 -12.38
C LEU A 346 -9.50 41.31 -12.79
N ASP A 347 -8.97 42.38 -12.20
CA ASP A 347 -9.45 43.74 -12.41
C ASP A 347 -8.30 44.66 -12.86
N ALA A 348 -8.41 45.14 -14.11
CA ALA A 348 -7.43 46.02 -14.73
C ALA A 348 -7.22 47.34 -13.97
N ARG A 349 -8.19 47.78 -13.16
CA ARG A 349 -8.07 49.01 -12.34
C ARG A 349 -6.97 48.89 -11.29
N PHE A 350 -6.70 47.69 -10.78
CA PHE A 350 -5.63 47.44 -9.80
C PHE A 350 -4.24 47.32 -10.42
N ARG A 351 -4.16 47.29 -11.77
CA ARG A 351 -2.91 47.27 -12.54
C ARG A 351 -2.43 48.67 -12.94
N LEU A 352 -3.17 49.70 -12.56
CA LEU A 352 -2.88 51.09 -12.88
C LEU A 352 -2.88 51.94 -11.61
N GLN A 353 -1.90 52.81 -11.49
CA GLN A 353 -1.87 53.89 -10.51
C GLN A 353 -2.22 55.18 -11.22
N PHE A 354 -3.18 55.91 -10.67
CA PHE A 354 -3.60 57.21 -11.18
C PHE A 354 -2.92 58.32 -10.39
N SER A 355 -2.45 59.35 -11.10
CA SER A 355 -1.98 60.59 -10.50
C SER A 355 -2.47 61.78 -11.31
N ILE A 356 -2.49 62.95 -10.70
CA ILE A 356 -2.93 64.19 -11.35
C ILE A 356 -1.75 65.14 -11.38
N SER A 357 -1.47 65.71 -12.54
CA SER A 357 -0.43 66.74 -12.68
C SER A 357 -1.03 68.06 -13.15
N VAL A 358 -0.53 69.15 -12.60
CA VAL A 358 -0.85 70.51 -13.04
C VAL A 358 0.17 70.89 -14.10
N ILE A 359 -0.32 71.23 -15.29
CA ILE A 359 0.50 71.50 -16.46
C ILE A 359 0.40 72.99 -16.83
N SER A 360 1.53 73.62 -17.16
CA SER A 360 1.58 74.96 -17.73
C SER A 360 1.05 74.96 -19.16
N ARG A 361 0.12 75.86 -19.51
CA ARG A 361 -0.35 75.99 -20.89
C ARG A 361 0.69 76.56 -21.85
N MET A 362 1.67 77.33 -21.33
CA MET A 362 2.65 78.01 -22.17
C MET A 362 3.63 77.01 -22.79
N ASP A 363 4.15 76.09 -21.96
CA ASP A 363 5.27 75.22 -22.33
C ASP A 363 4.97 73.72 -22.16
N ASP A 364 3.72 73.36 -21.79
CA ASP A 364 3.29 71.99 -21.48
C ASP A 364 4.10 71.30 -20.36
N THR A 365 4.77 72.10 -19.52
CA THR A 365 5.62 71.64 -18.43
C THR A 365 4.82 71.24 -17.20
N GLU A 366 5.22 70.15 -16.56
CA GLU A 366 4.62 69.67 -15.32
C GLU A 366 5.11 70.51 -14.13
N LEU A 367 4.19 71.26 -13.52
CA LEU A 367 4.48 72.16 -12.39
C LEU A 367 4.39 71.45 -11.05
N SER A 368 3.37 70.60 -10.87
CA SER A 368 3.17 69.82 -9.65
C SER A 368 2.41 68.54 -9.94
N SER A 369 2.60 67.53 -9.08
CA SER A 369 1.90 66.25 -9.18
C SER A 369 1.35 65.78 -7.84
N PHE A 370 0.18 65.17 -7.92
CA PHE A 370 -0.59 64.66 -6.80
C PHE A 370 -0.81 63.16 -7.01
N VAL A 371 -0.24 62.36 -6.11
CA VAL A 371 -0.39 60.90 -6.10
C VAL A 371 -1.28 60.52 -4.92
N GLY A 372 -2.46 59.99 -5.22
CA GLY A 372 -3.44 59.61 -4.21
C GLY A 372 -3.88 60.75 -3.28
N SER A 373 -4.41 60.39 -2.11
CA SER A 373 -4.92 61.34 -1.10
C SER A 373 -3.83 61.95 -0.21
N GLN A 374 -2.54 61.73 -0.47
CA GLN A 374 -1.47 61.99 0.50
C GLN A 374 -0.83 63.40 0.43
N ARG A 375 -0.82 64.09 -0.71
CA ARG A 375 -0.19 65.43 -0.86
C ARG A 375 -1.20 66.52 -1.23
N GLY A 376 -1.05 67.72 -0.65
CA GLY A 376 -1.91 68.90 -0.88
C GLY A 376 -2.78 69.32 0.32
N SER A 377 -3.15 70.60 0.38
CA SER A 377 -4.14 71.11 1.35
C SER A 377 -5.49 70.42 1.12
N GLY A 378 -6.27 70.18 2.19
CA GLY A 378 -7.59 69.54 2.08
C GLY A 378 -8.50 70.23 1.05
N GLY A 379 -8.43 71.57 0.98
CA GLY A 379 -9.17 72.37 0.01
C GLY A 379 -8.73 72.15 -1.44
N GLU A 380 -7.43 72.06 -1.73
CA GLU A 380 -6.95 71.82 -3.11
C GLU A 380 -7.39 70.46 -3.64
N LYS A 381 -7.40 69.44 -2.78
CA LYS A 381 -7.86 68.09 -3.13
C LYS A 381 -9.34 68.09 -3.51
N GLU A 382 -10.16 68.80 -2.75
CA GLU A 382 -11.61 68.91 -3.01
C GLU A 382 -11.87 69.60 -4.35
N ILE A 383 -11.11 70.65 -4.67
CA ILE A 383 -11.23 71.38 -5.95
C ILE A 383 -10.84 70.49 -7.13
N ILE A 384 -9.68 69.83 -7.04
CA ILE A 384 -9.21 68.94 -8.10
C ILE A 384 -10.18 67.78 -8.29
N ALA A 385 -10.68 67.19 -7.20
CA ALA A 385 -11.68 66.12 -7.25
C ALA A 385 -12.97 66.61 -7.93
N SER A 386 -13.46 67.80 -7.58
CA SER A 386 -14.64 68.40 -8.21
C SER A 386 -14.43 68.63 -9.72
N TYR A 387 -13.27 69.15 -10.12
CA TYR A 387 -12.92 69.35 -11.52
C TYR A 387 -12.88 68.03 -12.30
N VAL A 388 -12.17 67.03 -11.78
CA VAL A 388 -12.04 65.72 -12.42
C VAL A 388 -13.40 65.02 -12.48
N LEU A 389 -14.21 65.10 -11.43
CA LEU A 389 -15.55 64.53 -11.40
C LEU A 389 -16.44 65.19 -12.47
N THR A 390 -16.41 66.52 -12.58
CA THR A 390 -17.20 67.28 -13.55
C THR A 390 -16.78 66.93 -14.98
N ALA A 391 -15.48 66.90 -15.26
CA ALA A 391 -14.96 66.48 -16.56
C ALA A 391 -15.32 65.02 -16.88
N SER A 392 -15.25 64.13 -15.88
CA SER A 392 -15.62 62.72 -16.03
C SER A 392 -17.11 62.54 -16.31
N LEU A 393 -17.96 63.36 -15.70
CA LEU A 393 -19.40 63.35 -15.91
C LEU A 393 -19.74 63.85 -17.31
N SER A 394 -19.13 64.96 -17.75
CA SER A 394 -19.26 65.45 -19.13
C SER A 394 -18.86 64.38 -20.14
N TYR A 395 -17.71 63.71 -19.93
CA TYR A 395 -17.28 62.61 -20.76
C TYR A 395 -18.26 61.42 -20.76
N ALA A 396 -18.79 61.04 -19.59
CA ALA A 396 -19.69 59.89 -19.46
C ALA A 396 -21.09 60.14 -20.03
N LEU A 397 -21.55 61.39 -20.01
CA LEU A 397 -22.87 61.81 -20.51
C LEU A 397 -22.84 62.27 -21.97
N ASN A 398 -21.66 62.27 -22.61
CA ASN A 398 -21.49 62.52 -24.04
C ASN A 398 -21.68 61.24 -24.85
N PRO A 399 -22.67 61.17 -25.76
CA PRO A 399 -22.74 60.12 -26.76
C PRO A 399 -21.50 60.15 -27.66
N LYS A 400 -21.11 58.98 -28.19
CA LYS A 400 -20.00 58.89 -29.16
C LYS A 400 -20.31 59.79 -30.37
N GLY A 401 -19.42 60.74 -30.66
CA GLY A 401 -19.52 61.65 -31.81
C GLY A 401 -20.24 62.98 -31.54
N MET A 402 -20.74 63.22 -30.32
CA MET A 402 -21.26 64.53 -29.93
C MET A 402 -20.24 65.34 -29.12
N SER A 403 -20.27 66.66 -29.29
CA SER A 403 -19.45 67.61 -28.55
C SER A 403 -20.06 68.05 -27.21
N LEU A 404 -21.35 67.74 -26.96
CA LEU A 404 -22.10 68.18 -25.80
C LEU A 404 -22.94 67.04 -25.19
N PRO A 405 -23.17 67.06 -23.86
CA PRO A 405 -23.84 65.96 -23.18
C PRO A 405 -25.35 66.02 -23.42
N THR A 406 -25.97 64.86 -23.69
CA THR A 406 -27.43 64.76 -23.89
C THR A 406 -28.18 65.02 -22.60
N PHE A 407 -27.61 64.58 -21.47
CA PHE A 407 -28.08 64.90 -20.13
C PHE A 407 -27.02 65.76 -19.46
N SER A 408 -27.30 67.04 -19.29
CA SER A 408 -26.32 68.02 -18.80
C SER A 408 -26.66 68.57 -17.42
N THR A 409 -27.91 68.40 -16.95
CA THR A 409 -28.35 68.98 -15.68
C THR A 409 -27.73 68.25 -14.48
N ILE A 410 -27.01 68.99 -13.64
CA ILE A 410 -26.46 68.51 -12.36
C ILE A 410 -27.08 69.27 -11.20
N ILE A 411 -27.47 68.58 -10.14
CA ILE A 411 -28.02 69.22 -8.93
C ILE A 411 -26.95 69.18 -7.84
N LEU A 412 -26.61 70.35 -7.31
CA LEU A 412 -25.62 70.51 -6.26
C LEU A 412 -26.32 71.02 -5.00
N ASP A 413 -26.56 70.12 -4.07
CA ASP A 413 -27.10 70.45 -2.75
C ASP A 413 -26.00 71.02 -1.85
N GLU A 414 -26.37 71.99 -1.01
CA GLU A 414 -25.47 72.77 -0.16
C GLU A 414 -24.23 73.32 -0.90
N ALA A 415 -24.43 73.76 -2.14
CA ALA A 415 -23.35 74.17 -3.02
C ALA A 415 -22.47 75.26 -2.39
N PHE A 416 -21.16 75.03 -2.39
CA PHE A 416 -20.12 75.97 -1.95
C PHE A 416 -20.19 76.42 -0.49
N SER A 417 -20.92 75.71 0.37
CA SER A 417 -21.10 76.07 1.80
C SER A 417 -19.81 76.20 2.62
N LYS A 418 -18.71 75.56 2.17
CA LYS A 418 -17.37 75.57 2.81
C LYS A 418 -16.25 76.06 1.88
N SER A 419 -16.58 76.49 0.67
CA SER A 419 -15.60 76.86 -0.36
C SER A 419 -15.42 78.38 -0.42
N SER A 420 -14.21 78.86 -0.75
CA SER A 420 -14.01 80.30 -0.95
C SER A 420 -14.67 80.77 -2.26
N GLN A 421 -15.05 82.05 -2.31
CA GLN A 421 -15.73 82.65 -3.46
C GLN A 421 -14.95 82.47 -4.79
N VAL A 422 -13.62 82.59 -4.74
CA VAL A 422 -12.73 82.42 -5.92
C VAL A 422 -12.75 80.96 -6.41
N VAL A 423 -12.73 80.00 -5.48
CA VAL A 423 -12.71 78.57 -5.78
C VAL A 423 -14.05 78.12 -6.36
N ALA A 424 -15.14 78.53 -5.72
CA ALA A 424 -16.48 78.20 -6.15
C ALA A 424 -16.77 78.75 -7.56
N GLY A 425 -16.37 80.00 -7.86
CA GLY A 425 -16.48 80.56 -9.21
C GLY A 425 -15.73 79.75 -10.27
N ARG A 426 -14.52 79.23 -9.96
CA ARG A 426 -13.76 78.35 -10.87
C ARG A 426 -14.51 77.04 -11.16
N ILE A 427 -15.05 76.40 -10.12
CA ILE A 427 -15.84 75.17 -10.27
C ILE A 427 -17.08 75.42 -11.14
N VAL A 428 -17.79 76.53 -10.92
CA VAL A 428 -18.95 76.88 -11.76
C VAL A 428 -18.52 77.08 -13.21
N ASN A 429 -17.49 77.88 -13.48
CA ASN A 429 -16.98 78.07 -14.84
C ASN A 429 -16.57 76.76 -15.52
N ALA A 430 -15.97 75.83 -14.77
CA ALA A 430 -15.63 74.52 -15.28
C ALA A 430 -16.88 73.71 -15.66
N ILE A 431 -17.90 73.66 -14.81
CA ILE A 431 -19.19 72.99 -15.12
C ILE A 431 -19.77 73.51 -16.43
N TRP A 432 -19.83 74.83 -16.61
CA TRP A 432 -20.32 75.45 -17.85
C TRP A 432 -19.43 75.12 -19.05
N ALA A 433 -18.11 75.22 -18.91
CA ALA A 433 -17.17 74.93 -19.98
C ALA A 433 -17.19 73.45 -20.41
N PHE A 434 -17.54 72.54 -19.50
CA PHE A 434 -17.77 71.13 -19.79
C PHE A 434 -19.17 70.83 -20.35
N GLY A 435 -19.99 71.85 -20.62
CA GLY A 435 -21.32 71.70 -21.23
C GLY A 435 -22.40 71.20 -20.28
N LEU A 436 -22.16 71.28 -18.96
CA LEU A 436 -23.11 70.87 -17.93
C LEU A 436 -23.95 72.07 -17.45
N HIS A 437 -25.18 71.82 -17.04
CA HIS A 437 -26.14 72.80 -16.54
C HIS A 437 -26.34 72.63 -15.03
N PRO A 438 -25.75 73.49 -14.17
CA PRO A 438 -25.89 73.33 -12.74
C PRO A 438 -27.18 73.94 -12.18
N LEU A 439 -27.86 73.18 -11.31
CA LEU A 439 -28.90 73.64 -10.39
C LEU A 439 -28.33 73.65 -8.97
N PHE A 440 -28.16 74.84 -8.40
CA PHE A 440 -27.62 75.00 -7.05
C PHE A 440 -28.75 75.10 -6.03
N VAL A 441 -28.66 74.33 -4.95
CA VAL A 441 -29.52 74.45 -3.77
C VAL A 441 -28.66 74.97 -2.63
N THR A 442 -29.01 76.14 -2.09
CA THR A 442 -28.27 76.74 -0.96
C THR A 442 -29.20 77.51 -0.02
N PRO A 443 -29.01 77.41 1.31
CA PRO A 443 -29.93 77.98 2.29
C PRO A 443 -29.83 79.52 2.49
N ASN A 444 -28.80 80.21 1.98
CA ASN A 444 -28.68 81.69 1.80
C ASN A 444 -27.20 82.16 1.75
N LYS A 445 -26.26 81.32 2.17
CA LYS A 445 -24.83 81.63 2.12
C LYS A 445 -24.37 81.55 0.66
N GLU A 446 -23.53 82.48 0.20
CA GLU A 446 -22.98 82.55 -1.17
C GLU A 446 -23.91 83.07 -2.30
N MET A 447 -25.07 83.67 -2.01
CA MET A 447 -25.98 84.20 -3.04
C MET A 447 -25.34 85.23 -3.99
N ARG A 448 -24.40 86.05 -3.48
CA ARG A 448 -23.67 87.04 -4.30
C ARG A 448 -22.81 86.38 -5.37
N LEU A 449 -22.17 85.25 -5.05
CA LEU A 449 -21.38 84.49 -6.01
C LEU A 449 -22.29 83.83 -7.05
N LEU A 450 -23.31 83.09 -6.58
CA LEU A 450 -24.19 82.34 -7.48
C LEU A 450 -24.96 83.25 -8.43
N ARG A 451 -25.29 84.48 -8.00
CA ARG A 451 -25.89 85.51 -8.86
C ARG A 451 -25.03 85.84 -10.08
N GLN A 452 -23.70 85.76 -9.99
CA GLN A 452 -22.80 86.03 -11.13
C GLN A 452 -22.86 84.92 -12.19
N TYR A 453 -23.26 83.70 -11.81
CA TYR A 453 -23.20 82.51 -12.66
C TYR A 453 -24.56 81.85 -12.92
N THR A 454 -25.66 82.47 -12.45
CA THR A 454 -27.03 81.99 -12.65
C THR A 454 -27.88 83.10 -13.24
N LYS A 455 -28.92 82.74 -13.99
CA LYS A 455 -29.85 83.71 -14.60
C LYS A 455 -31.11 83.96 -13.76
N SER A 456 -31.52 82.95 -13.00
CA SER A 456 -32.74 82.93 -12.22
C SER A 456 -32.53 82.22 -10.90
N VAL A 457 -33.39 82.52 -9.94
CA VAL A 457 -33.43 81.90 -8.62
C VAL A 457 -34.85 81.42 -8.33
N ILE A 458 -34.96 80.26 -7.70
CA ILE A 458 -36.21 79.74 -7.18
C ILE A 458 -36.17 79.92 -5.67
N LEU A 459 -36.95 80.86 -5.16
CA LEU A 459 -37.07 81.11 -3.73
C LEU A 459 -38.10 80.15 -3.16
N VAL A 460 -37.68 79.33 -2.20
CA VAL A 460 -38.57 78.47 -1.42
C VAL A 460 -38.70 79.09 -0.04
N HIS A 461 -39.91 79.54 0.29
CA HIS A 461 -40.21 80.15 1.59
C HIS A 461 -41.17 79.26 2.38
N ARG A 462 -40.84 78.97 3.64
CA ARG A 462 -41.68 78.15 4.50
C ARG A 462 -42.39 79.00 5.55
N LEU A 463 -43.71 79.07 5.47
CA LEU A 463 -44.59 79.70 6.47
C LEU A 463 -45.30 78.61 7.27
N GLY A 464 -44.73 78.28 8.45
CA GLY A 464 -45.26 77.23 9.32
C GLY A 464 -45.21 75.84 8.67
N LYS A 465 -46.40 75.25 8.41
CA LYS A 465 -46.54 73.92 7.80
C LYS A 465 -46.51 73.91 6.27
N TYR A 466 -46.60 75.07 5.61
CA TYR A 466 -46.66 75.17 4.15
C TYR A 466 -45.39 75.81 3.58
N ALA A 467 -44.96 75.32 2.41
CA ALA A 467 -43.89 75.94 1.63
C ALA A 467 -44.50 76.60 0.39
N SER A 468 -44.16 77.86 0.14
CA SER A 468 -44.44 78.56 -1.10
C SER A 468 -43.16 78.64 -1.94
N ILE A 469 -43.34 78.58 -3.26
CA ILE A 469 -42.24 78.61 -4.23
C ILE A 469 -42.51 79.75 -5.19
N GLN A 470 -41.51 80.59 -5.43
CA GLN A 470 -41.57 81.66 -6.41
C GLN A 470 -40.30 81.67 -7.25
N SER A 471 -40.44 81.82 -8.57
CA SER A 471 -39.32 81.93 -9.49
C SER A 471 -39.11 83.39 -9.88
N TYR A 472 -37.87 83.86 -9.77
CA TYR A 472 -37.47 85.20 -10.16
C TYR A 472 -36.24 85.16 -11.05
N SER A 473 -36.20 86.02 -12.07
CA SER A 473 -34.95 86.38 -12.75
C SER A 473 -34.19 87.43 -11.93
N TRP A 474 -32.86 87.42 -11.96
CA TRP A 474 -32.07 88.44 -11.27
C TRP A 474 -32.32 89.87 -11.77
N GLU A 475 -32.68 90.03 -13.05
CA GLU A 475 -33.03 91.32 -13.65
C GLU A 475 -34.31 91.90 -13.04
N ARG A 476 -35.38 91.08 -12.95
CA ARG A 476 -36.64 91.49 -12.32
C ARG A 476 -36.47 91.88 -10.85
N LEU A 477 -35.69 91.12 -10.08
CA LEU A 477 -35.39 91.47 -8.68
C LEU A 477 -34.64 92.80 -8.56
N GLN A 478 -33.74 93.10 -9.50
CA GLN A 478 -33.03 94.37 -9.53
C GLN A 478 -33.99 95.53 -9.83
N GLN A 479 -34.87 95.38 -10.83
CA GLN A 479 -35.88 96.40 -11.17
C GLN A 479 -36.85 96.69 -10.03
N GLU A 480 -37.30 95.65 -9.31
CA GLU A 480 -38.18 95.81 -8.14
C GLU A 480 -37.45 96.47 -6.97
N ALA A 481 -36.17 96.13 -6.74
CA ALA A 481 -35.34 96.79 -5.72
C ALA A 481 -35.09 98.27 -6.04
N ASP A 482 -34.83 98.61 -7.30
CA ASP A 482 -34.60 99.98 -7.75
C ASP A 482 -35.87 100.83 -7.61
N LYS A 483 -37.05 100.28 -7.91
CA LYS A 483 -38.35 100.94 -7.66
C LYS A 483 -38.59 101.23 -6.18
N ILE A 484 -38.37 100.25 -5.31
CA ILE A 484 -38.55 100.42 -3.85
C ILE A 484 -37.57 101.48 -3.30
N ASN A 485 -36.36 101.56 -3.83
CA ASN A 485 -35.38 102.57 -3.42
C ASN A 485 -35.76 103.97 -3.91
N GLN A 486 -36.34 104.11 -5.11
CA GLN A 486 -36.89 105.37 -5.62
C GLN A 486 -38.10 105.84 -4.80
N GLU A 487 -38.99 104.92 -4.41
CA GLU A 487 -40.15 105.21 -3.54
C GLU A 487 -39.78 105.58 -2.10
N LYS A 488 -38.60 105.15 -1.61
CA LYS A 488 -38.09 105.52 -0.28
C LYS A 488 -37.30 106.85 -0.27
N GLN A 489 -36.86 107.32 -1.43
CA GLN A 489 -36.16 108.59 -1.60
C GLN A 489 -37.09 109.75 -2.00
N SER A 490 -38.32 109.40 -2.40
CA SER A 490 -39.46 110.31 -2.57
C SER A 490 -40.21 110.43 -1.25
#